data_AF-A0A2N8MSK2-F1
#
_entry.id   AF-A0A2N8MSK2-F1
#
_cell.length_a   1.000
_cell.length_b   1.000
_cell.length_c   1.000
_cell.angle_alpha   90.00
_cell.angle_beta   90.00
_cell.angle_gamma   90.00
#
_symmetry.space_group_name_H-M   'P 1'
#
loop_
_entity.id
_entity.type
_entity.pdbx_description
1 polymer ?
#
loop_
_entity_poly.entity_id
_entity_poly.type
_entity_poly.pdbx_seq_one_letter_code
_entity_poly.pdbx_strand_id
1 'polypeptide(L)'
;MSPVDDEPPEHARYERHRLALAAVTEHDEAALVGAVLDDPDRVMAEAAIAGHIDARAAALHPLPSYPAWSETIAELIEDRPFLVRRLGEWTLFRAIALGDPWQAEDLTEATDWLQRKVSDSSASAEALAVLAERGRTKRVRNAAARKVSSRRR
;
A
#
# COMPACT_ATOMS: atom_id res chain seq x y z
N MET A 1 16.58 37.10 -14.10
CA MET A 1 15.44 37.02 -13.16
C MET A 1 14.77 35.69 -13.43
N SER A 2 15.06 34.68 -12.62
CA SER A 2 14.47 33.33 -12.79
C SER A 2 12.96 33.40 -12.55
N PRO A 3 12.15 32.60 -13.25
CA PRO A 3 10.73 32.52 -12.95
C PRO A 3 10.59 31.91 -11.55
N VAL A 4 9.83 32.58 -10.69
CA VAL A 4 9.38 32.00 -9.42
C VAL A 4 8.35 30.95 -9.82
N ASP A 5 8.67 29.68 -9.61
CA ASP A 5 7.70 28.59 -9.71
C ASP A 5 6.55 28.92 -8.76
N ASP A 6 5.40 29.29 -9.33
CA ASP A 6 4.15 29.57 -8.62
C ASP A 6 3.45 28.21 -8.39
N GLU A 7 4.14 27.28 -7.73
CA GLU A 7 3.58 25.99 -7.38
C GLU A 7 2.43 26.22 -6.37
N PRO A 8 1.21 25.71 -6.63
CA PRO A 8 0.10 25.96 -5.74
C PRO A 8 0.43 25.50 -4.32
N PRO A 9 0.05 26.25 -3.26
CA PRO A 9 0.50 25.99 -1.89
C PRO A 9 0.20 24.56 -1.38
N GLU A 10 -0.81 23.91 -1.94
CA GLU A 10 -1.16 22.51 -1.68
C GLU A 10 -0.10 21.52 -2.19
N HIS A 11 0.47 21.74 -3.38
CA HIS A 11 1.49 20.87 -3.96
C HIS A 11 2.81 20.96 -3.18
N ALA A 12 3.23 22.18 -2.84
CA ALA A 12 4.40 22.40 -1.99
C ALA A 12 4.23 21.76 -0.60
N ARG A 13 3.00 21.78 -0.06
CA ARG A 13 2.69 21.15 1.24
C ARG A 13 2.73 19.63 1.17
N TYR A 14 2.13 19.05 0.14
CA TYR A 14 2.19 17.62 -0.13
C TYR A 14 3.63 17.13 -0.25
N GLU A 15 4.44 17.83 -1.05
CA GLU A 15 5.84 17.47 -1.26
C GLU A 15 6.65 17.56 0.04
N ARG A 16 6.41 18.59 0.86
CA ARG A 16 7.02 18.70 2.19
C ARG A 16 6.67 17.51 3.09
N HIS A 17 5.40 17.13 3.17
CA HIS A 17 4.98 15.97 3.97
C HIS A 17 5.60 14.69 3.44
N ARG A 18 5.61 14.50 2.12
CA ARG A 18 6.23 13.33 1.47
C ARG A 18 7.72 13.21 1.79
N LEU A 19 8.46 14.31 1.72
CA LEU A 19 9.89 14.34 2.02
C LEU A 19 10.16 14.11 3.51
N ALA A 20 9.36 14.71 4.40
CA ALA A 20 9.49 14.50 5.84
C ALA A 20 9.23 13.04 6.23
N LEU A 21 8.15 12.44 5.71
CA LEU A 21 7.81 11.03 5.94
C LEU A 21 8.87 10.08 5.38
N ALA A 22 9.46 10.40 4.22
CA ALA A 22 10.54 9.59 3.65
C ALA A 22 11.83 9.63 4.47
N ALA A 23 12.07 10.70 5.24
CA ALA A 23 13.27 10.89 6.05
C ALA A 23 13.08 10.54 7.54
N VAL A 24 11.86 10.21 7.97
CA VAL A 24 11.53 10.00 9.38
C VAL A 24 12.22 8.75 9.93
N THR A 25 12.65 8.83 11.19
CA THR A 25 13.16 7.66 11.92
C THR A 25 12.00 6.80 12.41
N GLU A 26 12.26 5.53 12.72
CA GLU A 26 11.22 4.65 13.28
C GLU A 26 10.69 5.14 14.63
N HIS A 27 11.52 5.84 15.41
CA HIS A 27 11.12 6.40 16.70
C HIS A 27 10.12 7.56 16.55
N ASP A 28 10.32 8.41 15.53
CA ASP A 28 9.52 9.62 15.31
C ASP A 28 8.33 9.40 14.35
N GLU A 29 8.24 8.21 13.73
CA GLU A 29 7.28 7.88 12.66
C GLU A 29 5.84 8.12 13.10
N ALA A 30 5.43 7.58 14.26
CA ALA A 30 4.06 7.71 14.75
C ALA A 30 3.65 9.17 15.00
N ALA A 31 4.55 9.95 15.61
CA ALA A 31 4.30 11.36 15.90
C ALA A 31 4.16 12.19 14.61
N LEU A 32 5.01 11.93 13.61
CA LEU A 32 4.91 12.61 12.33
C LEU A 32 3.65 12.22 11.56
N VAL A 33 3.27 10.93 11.56
CA VAL A 33 2.02 10.47 10.93
C VAL A 33 0.82 11.18 11.55
N GLY A 34 0.73 11.26 12.88
CA GLY A 34 -0.33 12.01 13.56
C GLY A 34 -0.37 13.48 13.14
N ALA A 35 0.79 14.15 13.13
CA ALA A 35 0.87 15.56 12.74
C ALA A 35 0.44 15.82 11.28
N VAL A 36 0.72 14.89 10.36
CA VAL A 36 0.26 15.00 8.96
C VAL A 36 -1.24 14.74 8.86
N LEU A 37 -1.80 13.81 9.64
CA LEU A 37 -3.23 13.50 9.66
C LEU A 37 -4.08 14.68 10.19
N ASP A 38 -3.49 15.55 11.01
CA ASP A 38 -4.09 16.79 11.52
C ASP A 38 -4.08 17.94 10.49
N ASP A 39 -3.49 17.76 9.30
CA ASP A 39 -3.53 18.79 8.25
C ASP A 39 -4.99 19.10 7.84
N PRO A 40 -5.37 20.39 7.71
CA PRO A 40 -6.72 20.77 7.31
C PRO A 40 -7.11 20.26 5.91
N ASP A 41 -6.13 20.04 5.01
CA ASP A 41 -6.39 19.36 3.75
C ASP A 41 -6.35 17.84 3.94
N ARG A 42 -7.54 17.31 4.26
CA ARG A 42 -7.71 15.90 4.58
C ARG A 42 -7.37 14.95 3.42
N VAL A 43 -7.66 15.36 2.19
CA VAL A 43 -7.41 14.53 1.00
C VAL A 43 -5.91 14.45 0.73
N MET A 44 -5.22 15.59 0.83
CA MET A 44 -3.77 15.65 0.68
C MET A 44 -3.05 14.86 1.79
N ALA A 45 -3.49 15.01 3.04
CA ALA A 45 -2.95 14.25 4.17
C ALA A 45 -3.11 12.73 3.97
N GLU A 46 -4.32 12.26 3.62
CA GLU A 46 -4.56 10.85 3.36
C GLU A 46 -3.73 10.33 2.17
N ALA A 47 -3.53 11.14 1.12
CA ALA A 47 -2.66 10.78 0.00
C ALA A 47 -1.19 10.62 0.43
N ALA A 48 -0.67 11.56 1.24
CA ALA A 48 0.71 11.51 1.73
C ALA A 48 0.94 10.28 2.64
N ILE A 49 0.00 10.01 3.56
CA ILE A 49 0.08 8.84 4.45
C ILE A 49 -0.07 7.53 3.68
N ALA A 50 -0.95 7.46 2.68
CA ALA A 50 -1.06 6.26 1.84
C ALA A 50 0.26 5.97 1.08
N GLY A 51 0.91 7.02 0.55
CA GLY A 51 2.22 6.89 -0.08
C GLY A 51 3.31 6.44 0.89
N HIS A 52 3.27 6.92 2.14
CA HIS A 52 4.18 6.48 3.21
C HIS A 52 3.96 5.02 3.59
N ILE A 53 2.70 4.61 3.82
CA ILE A 53 2.32 3.21 4.08
C ILE A 53 2.83 2.32 2.94
N ASP A 54 2.66 2.74 1.69
CA ASP A 54 3.16 1.99 0.53
C ASP A 54 4.67 1.78 0.55
N ALA A 55 5.43 2.84 0.84
CA ALA A 55 6.89 2.75 0.88
C ALA A 55 7.36 1.87 2.05
N ARG A 56 6.83 2.09 3.26
CA ARG A 56 7.23 1.35 4.46
C ARG A 56 6.79 -0.12 4.41
N ALA A 57 5.54 -0.40 4.03
CA ALA A 57 5.09 -1.78 3.88
C ALA A 57 5.87 -2.53 2.79
N ALA A 58 6.27 -1.86 1.69
CA ALA A 58 7.14 -2.48 0.69
C ALA A 58 8.47 -2.95 1.29
N ALA A 59 9.09 -2.14 2.14
CA ALA A 59 10.35 -2.48 2.80
C ALA A 59 10.18 -3.52 3.92
N LEU A 60 9.09 -3.42 4.69
CA LEU A 60 8.89 -4.19 5.92
C LEU A 60 8.16 -5.52 5.70
N HIS A 61 7.39 -5.72 4.62
CA HIS A 61 6.56 -6.92 4.48
C HIS A 61 7.32 -8.26 4.64
N PRO A 62 8.59 -8.45 4.21
CA PRO A 62 9.26 -9.73 4.45
C PRO A 62 9.82 -9.85 5.88
N LEU A 63 9.80 -8.77 6.66
CA LEU A 63 10.45 -8.70 7.96
C LEU A 63 9.49 -9.07 9.12
N PRO A 64 10.04 -9.58 10.24
CA PRO A 64 9.26 -9.85 11.45
C PRO A 64 8.73 -8.60 12.16
N SER A 65 9.25 -7.41 11.86
CA SER A 65 8.82 -6.15 12.45
C SER A 65 7.51 -5.62 11.88
N TYR A 66 7.05 -6.14 10.73
CA TYR A 66 5.83 -5.67 10.07
C TYR A 66 4.59 -5.69 10.97
N PRO A 67 4.25 -6.77 11.71
CA PRO A 67 3.04 -6.80 12.51
C PRO A 67 2.97 -5.67 13.55
N ALA A 68 4.02 -5.50 14.34
CA ALA A 68 4.08 -4.43 15.35
C ALA A 68 4.00 -3.03 14.73
N TRP A 69 4.67 -2.80 13.60
CA TRP A 69 4.55 -1.54 12.86
C TRP A 69 3.12 -1.34 12.35
N SER A 70 2.50 -2.37 11.76
CA SER A 70 1.15 -2.27 11.21
C SER A 70 0.10 -2.02 12.29
N GLU A 71 0.23 -2.61 13.47
CA GLU A 71 -0.66 -2.35 14.61
C GLU A 71 -0.57 -0.88 15.06
N THR A 72 0.65 -0.36 15.19
CA THR A 72 0.88 1.05 15.55
C THR A 72 0.25 2.00 14.53
N ILE A 73 0.44 1.72 13.23
CA ILE A 73 -0.15 2.55 12.16
C ILE A 73 -1.68 2.41 12.14
N ALA A 74 -2.23 1.21 12.39
CA ALA A 74 -3.67 0.96 12.40
C ALA A 74 -4.39 1.81 13.45
N GLU A 75 -3.81 1.95 14.66
CA GLU A 75 -4.34 2.81 15.72
C GLU A 75 -4.41 4.28 15.29
N LEU A 76 -3.36 4.79 14.62
CA LEU A 76 -3.32 6.20 14.18
C LEU A 76 -4.33 6.53 13.08
N ILE A 77 -4.69 5.54 12.26
CA ILE A 77 -5.53 5.74 11.07
C ILE A 77 -6.95 5.20 11.25
N GLU A 78 -7.36 4.79 12.45
CA GLU A 78 -8.62 4.08 12.69
C GLU A 78 -9.85 4.78 12.08
N ASP A 79 -9.89 6.11 12.17
CA ASP A 79 -10.97 6.96 11.66
C ASP A 79 -10.83 7.32 10.16
N ARG A 80 -9.87 6.71 9.46
CA ARG A 80 -9.54 6.98 8.05
C ARG A 80 -9.75 5.71 7.21
N PRO A 81 -11.01 5.40 6.80
CA PRO A 81 -11.34 4.13 6.12
C PRO A 81 -10.50 3.82 4.88
N PHE A 82 -10.11 4.87 4.13
CA PHE A 82 -9.23 4.71 2.97
C PHE A 82 -7.87 4.14 3.36
N LEU A 83 -7.26 4.66 4.42
CA LEU A 83 -5.97 4.23 4.94
C LEU A 83 -6.05 2.86 5.62
N VAL A 84 -7.09 2.63 6.43
CA VAL A 84 -7.34 1.32 7.07
C VAL A 84 -7.39 0.21 6.02
N ARG A 85 -8.17 0.43 4.94
CA ARG A 85 -8.24 -0.52 3.83
C ARG A 85 -6.87 -0.71 3.18
N ARG A 86 -6.13 0.38 2.94
CA ARG A 86 -4.81 0.31 2.31
C ARG A 86 -3.80 -0.50 3.12
N LEU A 87 -3.78 -0.31 4.44
CA LEU A 87 -2.94 -1.10 5.33
C LEU A 87 -3.38 -2.58 5.35
N GLY A 88 -4.69 -2.84 5.39
CA GLY A 88 -5.24 -4.20 5.30
C GLY A 88 -4.84 -4.91 4.00
N GLU A 89 -4.86 -4.21 2.86
CA GLU A 89 -4.39 -4.77 1.58
C GLU A 89 -2.90 -5.13 1.60
N TRP A 90 -2.07 -4.35 2.28
CA TRP A 90 -0.65 -4.68 2.47
C TRP A 90 -0.46 -5.89 3.38
N THR A 91 -1.27 -6.02 4.43
CA THR A 91 -1.24 -7.19 5.32
C THR A 91 -1.66 -8.46 4.56
N LEU A 92 -2.68 -8.37 3.69
CA LEU A 92 -3.06 -9.47 2.80
C LEU A 92 -1.95 -9.80 1.78
N PHE A 93 -1.33 -8.79 1.17
CA PHE A 93 -0.19 -8.99 0.28
C PHE A 93 0.95 -9.73 0.99
N ARG A 94 1.26 -9.35 2.24
CA ARG A 94 2.27 -10.00 3.06
C ARG A 94 1.94 -11.47 3.29
N ALA A 95 0.72 -11.79 3.72
CA ALA A 95 0.30 -13.17 3.97
C ALA A 95 0.49 -14.04 2.71
N ILE A 96 0.04 -13.54 1.55
CA ILE A 96 0.24 -14.21 0.25
C ILE A 96 1.73 -14.39 -0.08
N ALA A 97 2.55 -13.37 0.17
CA ALA A 97 3.97 -13.37 -0.16
C ALA A 97 4.77 -14.35 0.71
N LEU A 98 4.40 -14.50 1.98
CA LEU A 98 5.05 -15.39 2.94
C LEU A 98 4.48 -16.82 2.94
N GLY A 99 3.36 -17.05 2.25
CA GLY A 99 2.66 -18.34 2.27
C GLY A 99 1.91 -18.60 3.56
N ASP A 100 1.63 -17.54 4.34
CA ASP A 100 0.73 -17.60 5.49
C ASP A 100 -0.72 -17.84 5.01
N PRO A 101 -1.64 -18.29 5.86
CA PRO A 101 -3.04 -18.45 5.48
C PRO A 101 -3.71 -17.13 5.05
N TRP A 102 -4.48 -17.18 3.96
CA TRP A 102 -5.29 -16.08 3.42
C TRP A 102 -6.56 -16.64 2.77
N GLN A 103 -7.60 -15.82 2.60
CA GLN A 103 -8.83 -16.25 1.90
C GLN A 103 -8.85 -15.73 0.46
N ALA A 104 -9.33 -16.55 -0.45
CA ALA A 104 -9.42 -16.18 -1.87
C ALA A 104 -10.38 -15.02 -2.09
N GLU A 105 -11.45 -14.98 -1.29
CA GLU A 105 -12.50 -13.97 -1.32
C GLU A 105 -11.93 -12.59 -1.02
N ASP A 106 -11.11 -12.47 0.04
CA ASP A 106 -10.42 -11.23 0.42
C ASP A 106 -9.59 -10.67 -0.75
N LEU A 107 -8.89 -11.55 -1.48
CA LEU A 107 -8.10 -11.15 -2.64
C LEU A 107 -8.97 -10.71 -3.83
N THR A 108 -10.10 -11.39 -4.07
CA THR A 108 -11.00 -11.06 -5.18
C THR A 108 -11.84 -9.81 -4.94
N GLU A 109 -12.14 -9.49 -3.68
CA GLU A 109 -12.89 -8.29 -3.28
C GLU A 109 -11.99 -7.06 -3.12
N ALA A 110 -10.69 -7.26 -2.85
CA ALA A 110 -9.70 -6.19 -2.74
C ALA A 110 -9.64 -5.28 -3.98
N THR A 111 -9.07 -4.09 -3.81
CA THR A 111 -9.04 -3.10 -4.87
C THR A 111 -8.18 -3.55 -6.06
N ASP A 112 -8.43 -2.91 -7.21
CA ASP A 112 -7.63 -3.09 -8.41
C ASP A 112 -6.14 -2.79 -8.18
N TRP A 113 -5.79 -2.00 -7.15
CA TRP A 113 -4.39 -1.80 -6.79
C TRP A 113 -3.77 -3.08 -6.22
N LEU A 114 -4.39 -3.70 -5.21
CA LEU A 114 -3.82 -4.91 -4.59
C LEU A 114 -3.75 -6.04 -5.61
N GLN A 115 -4.81 -6.24 -6.38
CA GLN A 115 -4.84 -7.30 -7.37
C GLN A 115 -3.76 -7.13 -8.44
N ARG A 116 -3.48 -5.88 -8.87
CA ARG A 116 -2.35 -5.59 -9.75
C ARG A 116 -1.02 -5.89 -9.06
N LYS A 117 -0.86 -5.48 -7.81
CA LYS A 117 0.36 -5.75 -7.04
C LYS A 117 0.64 -7.26 -6.92
N VAL A 118 -0.37 -8.05 -6.58
CA VAL A 118 -0.25 -9.52 -6.52
C VAL A 118 0.02 -10.09 -7.90
N SER A 119 -0.69 -9.67 -8.95
CA SER A 119 -0.42 -10.15 -10.32
C SER A 119 0.98 -9.80 -10.79
N ASP A 120 1.53 -8.66 -10.39
CA ASP A 120 2.81 -8.13 -10.89
C ASP A 120 4.02 -8.58 -10.05
N SER A 121 3.84 -8.85 -8.76
CA SER A 121 4.95 -9.13 -7.84
C SER A 121 4.89 -10.49 -7.15
N SER A 122 3.71 -11.14 -7.06
CA SER A 122 3.59 -12.38 -6.28
C SER A 122 4.28 -13.58 -6.93
N ALA A 123 4.88 -14.41 -6.08
CA ALA A 123 5.38 -15.73 -6.44
C ALA A 123 4.36 -16.85 -6.24
N SER A 124 3.27 -16.60 -5.47
CA SER A 124 2.26 -17.60 -5.11
C SER A 124 1.46 -18.06 -6.33
N ALA A 125 1.61 -19.33 -6.70
CA ALA A 125 0.87 -19.93 -7.80
C ALA A 125 -0.64 -19.95 -7.53
N GLU A 126 -1.03 -20.17 -6.28
CA GLU A 126 -2.43 -20.17 -5.84
C GLU A 126 -3.07 -18.79 -6.01
N ALA A 127 -2.44 -17.73 -5.49
CA ALA A 127 -2.95 -16.37 -5.62
C ALA A 127 -3.04 -15.94 -7.10
N LEU A 128 -2.07 -16.32 -7.92
CA LEU A 128 -2.10 -16.06 -9.36
C LEU A 128 -3.21 -16.86 -10.06
N ALA A 129 -3.49 -18.10 -9.65
CA ALA A 129 -4.60 -18.88 -10.20
C ALA A 129 -5.96 -18.25 -9.85
N VAL A 130 -6.15 -17.85 -8.59
CA VAL A 130 -7.36 -17.14 -8.14
C VAL A 130 -7.57 -15.85 -8.95
N LEU A 131 -6.53 -15.04 -9.12
CA LEU A 131 -6.64 -13.81 -9.90
C LEU A 131 -6.84 -14.04 -11.40
N ALA A 132 -6.28 -15.11 -11.97
CA ALA A 132 -6.49 -15.45 -13.38
C ALA A 132 -7.96 -15.75 -13.68
N GLU A 133 -8.64 -16.41 -12.75
CA GLU A 133 -10.04 -16.80 -12.87
C GLU A 133 -10.99 -15.66 -12.46
N ARG A 134 -10.79 -15.10 -11.26
CA ARG A 134 -11.76 -14.23 -10.57
C ARG A 134 -11.30 -12.78 -10.40
N GLY A 135 -10.15 -12.40 -10.96
CA GLY A 135 -9.66 -11.02 -10.90
C GLY A 135 -10.68 -10.02 -11.44
N ARG A 136 -10.79 -8.86 -10.78
CA ARG A 136 -11.83 -7.84 -11.04
C ARG A 136 -11.76 -7.28 -12.45
N THR A 137 -10.56 -7.09 -12.96
CA THR A 137 -10.34 -6.53 -14.30
C THR A 137 -9.76 -7.55 -15.26
N LYS A 138 -10.10 -7.40 -16.54
CA LYS A 138 -9.50 -8.20 -17.62
C LYS A 138 -7.97 -8.12 -17.62
N ARG A 139 -7.41 -6.95 -17.26
CA ARG A 139 -5.96 -6.75 -17.16
C ARG A 139 -5.35 -7.64 -16.08
N VAL A 140 -5.92 -7.64 -14.88
CA VAL A 140 -5.47 -8.48 -13.75
C VAL A 140 -5.53 -9.96 -14.14
N ARG A 141 -6.69 -10.42 -14.66
CA ARG A 141 -6.88 -11.82 -15.08
C ARG A 141 -5.82 -12.26 -16.09
N ASN A 142 -5.58 -11.45 -17.11
CA ASN A 142 -4.61 -11.75 -18.16
C ASN A 142 -3.16 -11.75 -17.64
N ALA A 143 -2.80 -10.80 -16.78
CA ALA A 143 -1.46 -10.74 -16.20
C ALA A 143 -1.17 -11.98 -15.34
N ALA A 144 -2.14 -12.38 -14.50
CA ALA A 144 -2.02 -13.56 -13.66
C ALA A 144 -1.98 -14.86 -14.48
N ALA A 145 -2.86 -15.03 -15.47
CA ALA A 145 -2.89 -16.21 -16.34
C ALA A 145 -1.56 -16.44 -17.10
N ARG A 146 -0.93 -15.35 -17.57
CA ARG A 146 0.39 -15.41 -18.22
C ARG A 146 1.46 -15.95 -17.28
N LYS A 147 1.47 -15.50 -16.03
CA LYS A 147 2.43 -15.96 -15.01
C LYS A 147 2.18 -17.39 -14.53
N VAL A 148 0.92 -17.85 -14.51
CA VAL A 148 0.61 -19.26 -14.24
C VAL A 148 1.13 -20.13 -15.38
N SER A 149 0.89 -19.72 -16.63
CA SER A 149 1.33 -20.47 -17.81
C SER A 149 2.86 -20.55 -17.93
N SER A 150 3.57 -19.48 -17.58
CA SER A 150 5.05 -19.47 -17.60
C SER A 150 5.68 -20.35 -16.53
N ARG A 151 4.97 -20.67 -15.45
CA ARG A 151 5.44 -21.55 -14.36
C ARG A 151 5.22 -23.04 -14.64
N ARG A 152 4.36 -23.37 -15.59
CA ARG A 152 4.06 -24.76 -16.00
C ARG A 152 4.98 -25.27 -17.11
N ARG A 153 5.84 -24.41 -17.66
CA ARG A 153 6.87 -24.75 -18.65
C ARG A 153 8.19 -24.93 -17.95
#